data_AF-A0A2N2DXI6-F1
#
_entry.id   AF-A0A2N2DXI6-F1
#
_cell.length_a   1.000
_cell.length_b   1.000
_cell.length_c   1.000
_cell.angle_alpha   90.00
_cell.angle_beta   90.00
_cell.angle_gamma   90.00
#
_symmetry.space_group_name_H-M   'P 1'
#
loop_
_entity.id
_entity.type
_entity.pdbx_description
1 polymer ?
#
loop_
_entity_poly.entity_id
_entity_poly.type
_entity_poly.pdbx_seq_one_letter_code
_entity_poly.pdbx_strand_id
1 'polypeptide(L)'
;MKEELRSGKPLATALDEGFKRAWPSIRDGNITTILTCFVLMAFGTGIIKGFGATLFVGVSVSMFSSIVITYILVKVFNSSWLDRHRWLVGAGRSK
;
A
#
# COMPACT_ATOMS: atom_id res chain seq x y z
N MET A 1 0.30 -13.09 1.44
CA MET A 1 1.64 -13.03 2.07
C MET A 1 1.82 -14.10 3.15
N LYS A 2 1.17 -14.03 4.32
CA LYS A 2 1.38 -15.01 5.42
C LYS A 2 1.02 -16.45 5.03
N GLU A 3 -0.10 -16.61 4.32
CA GLU A 3 -0.57 -17.90 3.78
C GLU A 3 0.40 -18.46 2.73
N GLU A 4 0.85 -17.60 1.81
CA GLU A 4 1.80 -17.96 0.74
C GLU A 4 3.17 -18.36 1.32
N LEU A 5 3.64 -17.68 2.36
CA LEU A 5 4.86 -18.05 3.09
C LEU A 5 4.74 -19.38 3.83
N ARG A 6 3.56 -19.72 4.36
CA ARG A 6 3.28 -21.03 4.97
C ARG A 6 3.19 -22.15 3.93
N SER A 7 2.79 -21.83 2.70
CA SER A 7 2.77 -22.77 1.57
C SER A 7 4.16 -23.08 0.99
N GLY A 8 5.23 -22.50 1.55
CA GLY A 8 6.61 -22.77 1.14
C GLY A 8 7.09 -21.95 -0.07
N LYS A 9 6.29 -21.02 -0.59
CA LYS A 9 6.69 -20.16 -1.72
C LYS A 9 7.87 -19.24 -1.34
N PRO A 10 8.76 -18.92 -2.29
CA PRO A 10 9.83 -17.95 -2.07
C PRO A 10 9.28 -16.62 -1.54
N LEU A 11 10.01 -15.98 -0.63
CA LEU A 11 9.60 -14.73 0.03
C LEU A 11 9.24 -13.64 -0.99
N ALA A 12 10.01 -13.53 -2.07
CA ALA A 12 9.75 -12.60 -3.17
C ALA A 12 8.38 -12.84 -3.84
N THR A 13 8.02 -14.10 -4.12
CA THR A 13 6.74 -14.47 -4.73
C THR A 13 5.56 -14.24 -3.78
N ALA A 14 5.73 -14.61 -2.51
CA ALA A 14 4.70 -14.42 -1.49
C ALA A 14 4.43 -12.93 -1.18
N LEU A 15 5.46 -12.09 -1.30
CA LEU A 15 5.37 -10.63 -1.22
C LEU A 15 4.63 -10.06 -2.43
N ASP A 16 5.02 -10.43 -3.65
CA ASP A 16 4.41 -9.93 -4.88
C ASP A 16 2.91 -10.29 -4.95
N GLU A 17 2.55 -11.55 -4.68
CA GLU A 17 1.15 -11.98 -4.62
C GLU A 17 0.36 -11.30 -3.48
N GLY A 18 1.00 -11.10 -2.33
CA GLY A 18 0.42 -10.34 -1.22
C GLY A 18 0.14 -8.89 -1.58
N PHE A 19 1.09 -8.24 -2.26
CA PHE A 19 0.96 -6.88 -2.75
C PHE A 19 -0.15 -6.76 -3.79
N LYS A 20 -0.19 -7.69 -4.74
CA LYS A 20 -1.19 -7.75 -5.80
C LYS A 20 -2.62 -7.86 -5.26
N ARG A 21 -2.82 -8.58 -4.15
CA ARG A 21 -4.12 -8.68 -3.45
C ARG A 21 -4.44 -7.46 -2.60
N ALA A 22 -3.46 -6.86 -1.93
CA ALA A 22 -3.68 -5.68 -1.10
C ALA A 22 -3.89 -4.40 -1.93
N TRP A 23 -3.32 -4.36 -3.13
CA TRP A 23 -3.31 -3.20 -4.01
C TRP A 23 -4.68 -2.60 -4.34
N PRO A 24 -5.68 -3.38 -4.79
CA PRO A 24 -7.02 -2.85 -5.05
C PRO A 24 -7.61 -2.20 -3.80
N SER A 25 -7.45 -2.82 -2.62
CA SER A 25 -7.98 -2.28 -1.37
C SER A 25 -7.35 -0.93 -0.99
N ILE A 26 -6.04 -0.77 -1.21
CA ILE A 26 -5.33 0.49 -0.95
C ILE A 26 -5.78 1.57 -1.93
N ARG A 27 -5.84 1.23 -3.22
CA ARG A 27 -6.25 2.15 -4.27
C ARG A 27 -7.70 2.59 -4.07
N ASP A 28 -8.61 1.66 -3.86
CA ASP A 28 -10.03 1.94 -3.71
C ASP A 28 -10.28 2.81 -2.47
N GLY A 29 -9.53 2.60 -1.38
CA GLY A 29 -9.52 3.50 -0.22
C GLY A 29 -9.13 4.94 -0.58
N ASN A 30 -8.06 5.15 -1.34
CA ASN A 30 -7.65 6.50 -1.77
C ASN A 30 -8.63 7.12 -2.78
N ILE A 31 -9.25 6.30 -3.65
CA ILE A 31 -10.28 6.74 -4.61
C ILE A 31 -11.51 7.30 -3.88
N THR A 32 -11.96 6.67 -2.78
CA THR A 32 -13.09 7.22 -1.98
C THR A 32 -12.78 8.61 -1.41
N THR A 33 -11.53 8.84 -1.00
CA THR A 33 -11.09 10.16 -0.52
C THR A 33 -11.06 11.18 -1.67
N ILE A 34 -10.56 10.80 -2.84
CA ILE A 34 -10.60 11.64 -4.04
C ILE A 34 -12.04 12.01 -4.41
N LEU A 35 -12.97 11.05 -4.33
CA LEU A 35 -14.40 11.30 -4.57
C LEU A 35 -14.96 12.32 -3.55
N THR A 36 -14.56 12.19 -2.28
CA THR A 36 -14.92 13.16 -1.24
C THR A 36 -14.38 14.56 -1.58
N CYS A 37 -13.14 14.67 -2.05
CA CYS A 37 -12.58 15.95 -2.51
C CYS A 37 -13.39 16.55 -3.66
N PHE A 38 -13.84 15.74 -4.63
CA PHE A 38 -14.70 16.20 -5.71
C PHE A 38 -16.04 16.74 -5.20
N VAL A 39 -16.66 16.05 -4.24
CA VAL A 39 -17.90 16.52 -3.59
C VAL A 39 -17.66 17.85 -2.86
N LEU A 40 -16.56 17.97 -2.12
CA LEU A 40 -16.19 19.21 -1.41
C LEU A 40 -15.92 20.37 -2.37
N MET A 41 -15.32 20.12 -3.52
CA MET A 41 -15.09 21.14 -4.55
C MET A 41 -16.36 21.56 -5.28
N ALA A 42 -17.28 20.61 -5.53
CA ALA A 42 -18.54 20.88 -6.22
C ALA A 42 -19.54 21.63 -5.31
N PHE A 43 -19.75 21.15 -4.09
CA PHE A 43 -20.79 21.62 -3.16
C PHE A 43 -20.28 22.50 -2.01
N GLY A 44 -18.97 22.54 -1.77
CA GLY A 44 -18.39 23.39 -0.72
C GLY A 44 -18.41 24.88 -1.06
N THR A 45 -18.24 25.74 -0.05
CA THR A 45 -18.18 27.20 -0.20
C THR A 45 -16.77 27.71 0.12
N GLY A 46 -16.30 28.72 -0.64
CA GLY A 46 -15.04 29.45 -0.40
C GLY A 46 -13.86 28.61 0.12
N ILE A 47 -13.71 28.59 1.44
CA ILE A 47 -12.66 27.87 2.18
C ILE A 47 -12.72 26.35 1.94
N ILE A 48 -13.91 25.75 1.92
CA ILE A 48 -14.10 24.29 1.78
C ILE A 48 -13.64 23.81 0.40
N LYS A 49 -13.85 24.62 -0.66
CA LYS A 49 -13.34 24.30 -2.01
C LYS A 49 -11.81 24.31 -2.04
N GLY A 50 -11.18 25.30 -1.40
CA GLY A 50 -9.72 25.39 -1.28
C GLY A 50 -9.11 24.24 -0.47
N PHE A 51 -9.80 23.83 0.59
CA PHE A 51 -9.45 22.63 1.36
C PHE A 51 -9.55 21.36 0.50
N GLY A 52 -10.65 21.18 -0.23
CA GLY A 52 -10.84 20.04 -1.12
C GLY A 52 -9.76 19.92 -2.20
N ALA A 53 -9.34 21.05 -2.79
CA ALA A 53 -8.27 21.08 -3.79
C ALA A 53 -6.91 20.67 -3.18
N THR A 54 -6.57 21.20 -2.00
CA THR A 54 -5.32 20.84 -1.30
C THR A 54 -5.31 19.36 -0.91
N LEU A 55 -6.43 18.86 -0.40
CA LEU A 55 -6.57 17.46 -0.02
C LEU A 55 -6.46 16.53 -1.24
N PHE A 56 -7.07 16.90 -2.38
CA PHE A 56 -6.96 16.15 -3.63
C PHE A 56 -5.50 15.99 -4.10
N VAL A 57 -4.73 17.09 -4.09
CA VAL A 57 -3.31 17.06 -4.45
C VAL A 57 -2.52 16.19 -3.47
N GLY A 58 -2.75 16.37 -2.16
CA GLY A 58 -2.06 15.60 -1.13
C GLY A 58 -2.30 14.09 -1.23
N VAL A 59 -3.56 13.68 -1.44
CA VAL A 59 -3.93 12.27 -1.61
C VAL A 59 -3.32 11.69 -2.89
N SER A 60 -3.34 12.44 -3.98
CA SER A 60 -2.77 11.98 -5.26
C SER A 60 -1.26 11.75 -5.17
N VAL A 61 -0.53 12.70 -4.58
CA VAL A 61 0.92 12.59 -4.36
C VAL A 61 1.27 11.48 -3.37
N SER A 62 0.50 11.36 -2.27
CA SER A 62 0.69 10.32 -1.26
C SER A 62 0.43 8.92 -1.83
N MET A 63 -0.64 8.77 -2.61
CA MET A 63 -0.96 7.51 -3.28
C MET A 63 0.20 7.12 -4.18
N PHE A 64 0.63 8.00 -5.09
CA PHE A 64 1.78 7.74 -5.97
C PHE A 64 3.06 7.37 -5.21
N SER A 65 3.39 8.13 -4.17
CA SER A 65 4.58 7.89 -3.34
C SER A 65 4.53 6.52 -2.66
N SER A 66 3.37 6.11 -2.13
CA SER A 66 3.20 4.83 -1.46
C SER A 66 3.49 3.63 -2.36
N ILE A 67 3.16 3.73 -3.66
CA ILE A 67 3.45 2.70 -4.68
C ILE A 67 4.95 2.54 -4.84
N VAL A 68 5.61 3.68 -5.12
CA VAL A 68 7.04 3.75 -5.42
C VAL A 68 7.85 3.32 -4.21
N ILE A 69 7.54 3.87 -3.03
CA ILE A 69 8.20 3.57 -1.77
C ILE A 69 8.06 2.10 -1.45
N THR A 70 6.88 1.50 -1.64
CA THR A 70 6.75 0.09 -1.28
C THR A 70 7.51 -0.84 -2.22
N TYR A 71 7.51 -0.55 -3.53
CA TYR A 71 8.31 -1.32 -4.48
C TYR A 71 9.81 -1.25 -4.14
N ILE A 72 10.29 -0.07 -3.75
CA ILE A 72 11.69 0.14 -3.34
C ILE A 72 11.99 -0.55 -2.00
N LEU A 73 11.13 -0.40 -0.99
CA LEU A 73 11.31 -1.03 0.32
C LEU A 73 11.39 -2.54 0.22
N VAL A 74 10.48 -3.15 -0.54
CA VAL A 74 10.50 -4.61 -0.79
C VAL A 74 11.82 -5.00 -1.46
N LYS A 75 12.25 -4.27 -2.49
CA LYS A 75 13.49 -4.58 -3.21
C LYS A 75 14.75 -4.44 -2.33
N VAL A 76 14.80 -3.42 -1.47
CA VAL A 76 15.95 -3.15 -0.58
C VAL A 76 16.03 -4.16 0.57
N PHE A 77 14.89 -4.58 1.14
CA PHE A 77 14.87 -5.55 2.24
C PHE A 77 15.01 -7.03 1.79
N ASN A 78 14.80 -7.32 0.50
CA ASN A 78 14.71 -8.68 -0.06
C ASN A 78 16.06 -9.36 -0.36
N SER A 79 16.99 -9.45 0.61
CA SER A 79 18.15 -10.34 0.39
C SER A 79 18.71 -10.99 1.66
N SER A 80 19.06 -10.23 2.69
CA SER A 80 19.98 -10.75 3.72
C SER A 80 19.44 -10.71 5.17
N TRP A 81 18.36 -9.96 5.40
CA TRP A 81 17.83 -9.70 6.74
C TRP A 81 16.52 -10.44 7.04
N LEU A 82 15.58 -10.44 6.08
CA LEU A 82 14.29 -11.13 6.19
C LEU A 82 14.44 -12.66 6.18
N ASP A 83 15.37 -13.19 5.40
CA ASP A 83 15.65 -14.64 5.39
C ASP A 83 16.32 -15.10 6.70
N ARG A 84 16.98 -14.17 7.40
CA ARG A 84 17.58 -14.40 8.72
C ARG A 84 16.55 -14.36 9.87
N HIS A 85 15.44 -13.64 9.69
CA HIS A 85 14.37 -13.47 10.69
C HIS A 85 12.99 -13.87 10.15
N ARG A 86 12.89 -15.06 9.54
CA ARG A 86 11.62 -15.63 9.00
C ARG A 86 10.48 -15.71 10.03
N TRP A 87 10.79 -15.67 11.32
CA TRP A 87 9.80 -15.66 12.40
C TRP A 87 8.93 -14.38 12.42
N LEU A 88 9.47 -13.22 12.00
CA LEU A 88 8.75 -11.93 12.03
C LEU A 88 7.62 -11.86 11.00
N VAL A 89 7.79 -12.53 9.86
CA VAL A 89 6.78 -12.62 8.80
C VAL A 89 5.78 -13.75 9.02
N GLY A 90 5.81 -14.39 10.20
CA GLY A 90 4.89 -15.46 10.55
C GLY A 90 5.16 -16.80 9.87
N ALA A 91 6.34 -16.95 9.25
CA ALA A 91 6.86 -18.25 8.84
C ALA A 91 7.49 -18.94 10.05
N GLY A 92 6.64 -19.33 11.00
CA GLY A 92 7.04 -20.30 12.01
C GLY A 92 7.39 -21.61 11.32
N ARG A 93 8.60 -22.12 11.58
CA ARG A 93 9.20 -23.34 11.00
C ARG A 93 8.13 -24.37 10.64
N SER A 94 7.86 -24.55 9.34
CA SER A 94 7.38 -25.85 8.90
C SER A 94 8.54 -26.81 9.08
N LYS A 95 8.32 -27.86 9.88
CA LYS A 95 9.12 -29.07 9.79
C LYS A 95 9.10 -29.60 8.36
#